data_AF-A0A525WFD2-F1
#
_entry.id   AF-A0A525WFD2-F1
#
_cell.length_a   1.000
_cell.length_b   1.000
_cell.length_c   1.000
_cell.angle_alpha   90.00
_cell.angle_beta   90.00
_cell.angle_gamma   90.00
#
_symmetry.space_group_name_H-M   'P 1'
#
loop_
_entity.id
_entity.type
_entity.pdbx_description
1 polymer ?
#
loop_
_entity_poly.entity_id
_entity_poly.type
_entity_poly.pdbx_seq_one_letter_code
_entity_poly.pdbx_strand_id
1 'polypeptide(L)'
;MEKNMYNAEKLRELILHIAQKSLSDPRCGAVKLNKLLYYADFTAYRNLGKSITGAEYQHLPEGPAPRGGLPAQDRLKQDGAIEMKYEPSIVGEPLHRIIPKRKPYPIFSKQERELVNRIIKEFWALTGSELSEKSHKEFGWRLTKLGETIHYRTSWLSSSPLTEEQIRAGQEVAARYGSGR
;
A
#
# COMPACT_ATOMS: atom_id res chain seq x y z
N MET A 1 2.84 -21.35 7.66
CA MET A 1 2.58 -19.92 7.41
C MET A 1 1.92 -19.80 6.05
N GLU A 2 0.68 -19.33 6.02
CA GLU A 2 -0.11 -19.23 4.79
C GLU A 2 0.61 -18.29 3.80
N LYS A 3 0.87 -18.79 2.59
CA LYS A 3 1.52 -18.02 1.52
C LYS A 3 0.54 -16.90 1.13
N ASN A 4 1.00 -15.65 1.19
CA ASN A 4 0.20 -14.50 0.74
C ASN A 4 -0.10 -14.69 -0.76
N MET A 5 -1.31 -15.16 -1.09
CA MET A 5 -1.66 -15.55 -2.46
C MET A 5 -2.03 -14.32 -3.27
N TYR A 6 -1.31 -14.10 -4.37
CA TYR A 6 -1.58 -12.99 -5.28
C TYR A 6 -2.96 -13.13 -5.94
N ASN A 7 -3.71 -12.04 -5.94
CA ASN A 7 -5.00 -11.91 -6.61
C ASN A 7 -4.99 -10.67 -7.50
N ALA A 8 -4.81 -10.90 -8.81
CA ALA A 8 -4.78 -9.84 -9.81
C ALA A 8 -6.07 -9.00 -9.86
N GLU A 9 -7.23 -9.63 -9.63
CA GLU A 9 -8.52 -8.93 -9.59
C GLU A 9 -8.58 -7.94 -8.44
N LYS A 10 -8.18 -8.37 -7.23
CA LYS A 10 -8.12 -7.48 -6.07
C LYS A 10 -7.16 -6.30 -6.30
N LEU A 11 -6.04 -6.49 -7.00
CA LEU A 11 -5.14 -5.38 -7.34
C LEU A 11 -5.83 -4.37 -8.25
N ARG A 12 -6.52 -4.83 -9.31
CA ARG A 12 -7.29 -3.96 -10.22
C ARG A 12 -8.38 -3.20 -9.48
N GLU A 13 -9.17 -3.89 -8.68
CA GLU A 13 -10.25 -3.27 -7.91
C GLU A 13 -9.72 -2.33 -6.82
N LEU A 14 -8.51 -2.56 -6.31
CA LEU A 14 -7.91 -1.68 -5.30
C LEU A 14 -7.41 -0.39 -5.95
N ILE A 15 -6.83 -0.48 -7.15
CA ILE A 15 -6.49 0.69 -7.98
C ILE A 15 -7.74 1.53 -8.22
N LEU A 16 -8.84 0.91 -8.67
CA LEU A 16 -10.12 1.60 -8.89
C LEU A 16 -10.69 2.23 -7.62
N HIS A 17 -10.67 1.50 -6.50
CA HIS A 17 -11.19 2.00 -5.23
C HIS A 17 -10.41 3.22 -4.74
N ILE A 18 -9.08 3.18 -4.79
CA ILE A 18 -8.23 4.32 -4.42
C ILE A 18 -8.48 5.49 -5.39
N ALA A 19 -8.44 5.25 -6.70
CA ALA A 19 -8.68 6.28 -7.70
C ALA A 19 -10.05 6.97 -7.52
N GLN A 20 -11.10 6.20 -7.22
CA GLN A 20 -12.44 6.75 -6.98
C GLN A 20 -12.50 7.57 -5.69
N LYS A 21 -11.89 7.08 -4.61
CA LYS A 21 -11.86 7.79 -3.32
C LYS A 21 -10.99 9.05 -3.34
N SER A 22 -10.02 9.11 -4.25
CA SER A 22 -9.11 10.24 -4.42
C SER A 22 -9.46 11.13 -5.62
N LEU A 23 -10.66 11.00 -6.20
CA LEU A 23 -11.05 11.77 -7.39
C LEU A 23 -11.04 13.29 -7.16
N SER A 24 -11.38 13.74 -5.94
CA SER A 24 -11.34 15.14 -5.53
C SER A 24 -9.99 15.58 -4.95
N ASP A 25 -9.00 14.69 -4.85
CA ASP A 25 -7.66 15.04 -4.40
C ASP A 25 -6.81 15.54 -5.58
N PRO A 26 -6.52 16.85 -5.67
CA PRO A 26 -5.73 17.40 -6.78
C PRO A 26 -4.25 16.97 -6.72
N ARG A 27 -3.81 16.28 -5.65
CA ARG A 27 -2.44 15.79 -5.47
C ARG A 27 -2.28 14.32 -5.83
N CYS A 28 -3.39 13.63 -6.16
CA CYS A 28 -3.39 12.19 -6.40
C CYS A 28 -3.11 11.83 -7.86
N GLY A 29 -1.83 11.76 -8.19
CA GLY A 29 -1.31 11.12 -9.41
C GLY A 29 -0.86 9.67 -9.18
N ALA A 30 -0.37 9.02 -10.25
CA ALA A 30 0.08 7.63 -10.27
C ALA A 30 1.16 7.32 -9.20
N VAL A 31 2.06 8.26 -8.92
CA VAL A 31 3.09 8.11 -7.87
C VAL A 31 2.42 7.92 -6.50
N LYS A 32 1.52 8.85 -6.12
CA LYS A 32 0.78 8.77 -4.85
C LYS A 32 -0.06 7.49 -4.79
N LEU A 33 -0.73 7.12 -5.88
CA LEU A 33 -1.52 5.89 -5.94
C LEU A 33 -0.68 4.64 -5.68
N ASN A 34 0.52 4.52 -6.26
CA ASN A 34 1.43 3.39 -6.00
C ASN A 34 1.82 3.29 -4.52
N LYS A 35 2.01 4.43 -3.85
CA LYS A 35 2.30 4.46 -2.43
C LYS A 35 1.10 4.08 -1.58
N LEU A 36 -0.10 4.56 -1.92
CA LEU A 36 -1.33 4.15 -1.25
C LEU A 36 -1.57 2.64 -1.37
N LEU A 37 -1.29 2.05 -2.54
CA LEU A 37 -1.32 0.60 -2.72
C LEU A 37 -0.34 -0.10 -1.77
N TYR A 38 0.91 0.36 -1.72
CA TYR A 38 1.93 -0.19 -0.82
C TYR A 38 1.48 -0.15 0.65
N TYR A 39 1.07 1.01 1.15
CA TYR A 39 0.63 1.15 2.54
C TYR A 39 -0.63 0.35 2.85
N ALA A 40 -1.57 0.24 1.92
CA ALA A 40 -2.75 -0.59 2.10
C ALA A 40 -2.38 -2.06 2.31
N ASP A 41 -1.55 -2.61 1.41
CA ASP A 41 -1.18 -4.02 1.45
C ASP A 41 -0.26 -4.35 2.63
N PHE A 42 0.75 -3.52 2.91
CA PHE A 42 1.68 -3.75 4.02
C PHE A 42 1.03 -3.52 5.38
N THR A 43 0.11 -2.56 5.50
CA THR A 43 -0.64 -2.36 6.74
C THR A 43 -1.64 -3.49 6.96
N ALA A 44 -2.30 -3.97 5.91
CA ALA A 44 -3.16 -5.15 6.00
C ALA A 44 -2.36 -6.37 6.46
N TYR A 45 -1.18 -6.61 5.87
CA TYR A 45 -0.31 -7.71 6.28
C TYR A 45 0.10 -7.59 7.76
N ARG A 46 0.53 -6.40 8.19
CA ARG A 46 0.91 -6.14 9.58
C ARG A 46 -0.24 -6.36 10.56
N ASN A 47 -1.43 -5.87 10.25
CA ASN A 47 -2.53 -5.80 11.21
C ASN A 47 -3.47 -7.02 11.14
N LEU A 48 -3.61 -7.65 9.97
CA LEU A 48 -4.57 -8.72 9.69
C LEU A 48 -3.88 -10.06 9.38
N GLY A 49 -2.54 -10.09 9.32
CA GLY A 49 -1.74 -11.27 9.01
C GLY A 49 -1.69 -11.64 7.52
N LYS A 50 -2.46 -10.96 6.67
CA LYS A 50 -2.51 -11.14 5.20
C LYS A 50 -2.63 -9.80 4.50
N SER A 51 -2.03 -9.65 3.32
CA SER A 51 -2.25 -8.44 2.53
C SER A 51 -3.59 -8.50 1.79
N ILE A 52 -4.01 -7.38 1.22
CA ILE A 52 -5.28 -7.28 0.50
C ILE A 52 -5.15 -8.02 -0.84
N THR A 53 -4.09 -7.73 -1.59
CA THR A 53 -3.94 -8.18 -2.98
C THR A 53 -2.92 -9.31 -3.15
N GLY A 54 -2.01 -9.49 -2.21
CA GLY A 54 -0.86 -10.38 -2.36
C GLY A 54 0.15 -9.96 -3.43
N ALA A 55 0.09 -8.73 -3.95
CA ALA A 55 0.99 -8.26 -4.99
C ALA A 55 2.44 -8.22 -4.51
N GLU A 56 3.37 -8.52 -5.42
CA GLU A 56 4.79 -8.32 -5.16
C GLU A 56 5.15 -6.84 -5.36
N TYR A 57 5.81 -6.26 -4.37
CA TYR A 57 6.29 -4.88 -4.42
C TYR A 57 7.79 -4.86 -4.66
N GLN A 58 8.24 -3.97 -5.53
CA GLN A 58 9.64 -3.78 -5.86
C GLN A 58 10.14 -2.43 -5.36
N HIS A 59 11.43 -2.39 -5.02
CA HIS A 59 12.15 -1.16 -4.75
C HIS A 59 12.36 -0.39 -6.06
N LEU A 60 11.87 0.86 -6.13
CA LEU A 60 12.12 1.78 -7.25
C LEU A 60 12.64 3.13 -6.72
N PRO A 61 13.22 3.99 -7.59
CA PRO A 61 13.74 5.30 -7.18
C PRO A 61 12.67 6.17 -6.53
N GLU A 62 11.47 6.19 -7.12
CA GLU A 62 10.31 6.90 -6.58
C GLU A 62 9.63 6.17 -5.41
N GLY A 63 10.27 5.17 -4.80
CA GLY A 63 9.75 4.36 -3.69
C GLY A 63 8.99 3.11 -4.15
N PRO A 64 8.41 2.33 -3.22
CA PRO A 64 7.81 1.03 -3.55
C PRO A 64 6.64 1.15 -4.51
N ALA A 65 6.51 0.17 -5.41
CA ALA A 65 5.37 0.00 -6.29
C ALA A 65 5.11 -1.48 -6.58
N PRO A 66 3.85 -1.90 -6.84
CA PRO A 66 3.55 -3.28 -7.17
C PRO A 66 4.04 -3.60 -8.59
N ARG A 67 4.71 -4.75 -8.80
CA ARG A 67 5.15 -5.19 -10.14
C ARG A 67 3.97 -5.37 -11.10
N GLY A 68 2.85 -5.88 -10.57
CA GLY A 68 1.60 -6.01 -11.31
C GLY A 68 0.85 -4.69 -11.56
N GLY A 69 1.38 -3.55 -11.10
CA GLY A 69 0.68 -2.26 -11.16
C GLY A 69 0.40 -1.78 -12.58
N LEU A 70 1.41 -1.78 -13.46
CA LEU A 70 1.22 -1.39 -14.87
C LEU A 70 0.32 -2.38 -15.63
N PRO A 71 0.57 -3.72 -15.60
CA PRO A 71 -0.34 -4.68 -16.22
C PRO A 71 -1.80 -4.57 -15.74
N ALA A 72 -2.02 -4.30 -14.45
CA ALA A 72 -3.34 -4.09 -13.89
C ALA A 72 -4.02 -2.83 -14.46
N GLN A 73 -3.28 -1.72 -14.59
CA GLN A 73 -3.78 -0.49 -15.20
C GLN A 73 -4.08 -0.67 -16.69
N ASP A 74 -3.20 -1.34 -17.43
CA ASP A 74 -3.40 -1.62 -18.86
C ASP A 74 -4.67 -2.45 -19.07
N ARG A 75 -4.89 -3.47 -18.24
CA ARG A 75 -6.10 -4.28 -18.32
C ARG A 75 -7.35 -3.47 -17.97
N LEU A 76 -7.30 -2.64 -16.91
CA LEU A 76 -8.40 -1.74 -16.56
C LEU A 76 -8.73 -0.76 -17.70
N LYS A 77 -7.72 -0.26 -18.41
CA LYS A 77 -7.89 0.62 -19.57
C LYS A 77 -8.53 -0.12 -20.75
N GLN A 78 -8.08 -1.33 -21.06
CA GLN A 78 -8.67 -2.19 -22.09
C GLN A 78 -10.14 -2.51 -21.80
N ASP A 79 -10.47 -2.77 -20.54
CA ASP A 79 -11.84 -3.05 -20.10
C ASP A 79 -12.72 -1.77 -20.01
N GLY A 80 -12.18 -0.59 -20.37
CA GLY A 80 -12.89 0.69 -20.29
C GLY A 80 -13.19 1.16 -18.85
N ALA A 81 -12.55 0.55 -17.86
CA ALA A 81 -12.80 0.82 -16.44
C ALA A 81 -12.06 2.06 -15.92
N ILE A 82 -11.00 2.49 -16.59
CA ILE A 82 -10.26 3.73 -16.29
C ILE A 82 -9.93 4.53 -17.55
N GLU A 83 -9.70 5.82 -17.36
CA GLU A 83 -9.05 6.72 -18.31
C GLU A 83 -7.80 7.32 -17.66
N MET A 84 -6.72 7.43 -18.42
CA MET A 84 -5.50 8.13 -17.97
C MET A 84 -5.54 9.57 -18.45
N LYS A 85 -5.40 10.53 -17.54
CA LYS A 85 -5.33 11.97 -17.86
C LYS A 85 -4.02 12.58 -17.40
N TYR A 86 -3.51 13.49 -18.21
CA TYR A 86 -2.36 14.31 -17.88
C TYR A 86 -2.89 15.69 -17.47
N GLU A 87 -2.65 16.06 -16.22
CA GLU A 87 -3.13 17.34 -15.67
C GLU A 87 -1.95 18.17 -15.16
N PRO A 88 -1.98 19.51 -15.34
CA PRO A 88 -1.03 20.39 -14.67
C PRO A 88 -1.06 20.15 -13.16
N SER A 89 0.12 20.06 -12.55
CA SER A 89 0.23 19.95 -11.11
C SER A 89 0.27 21.33 -10.47
N ILE A 90 -0.29 21.42 -9.26
CA ILE A 90 -0.21 22.62 -8.42
C ILE A 90 1.14 22.75 -7.69
N VAL A 91 2.00 21.72 -7.74
CA VAL A 91 3.20 21.59 -6.89
C VAL A 91 4.44 21.05 -7.63
N GLY A 92 4.44 21.02 -8.97
CA GLY A 92 5.61 20.56 -9.75
C GLY A 92 5.23 19.86 -11.06
N GLU A 93 5.78 18.66 -11.27
CA GLU A 93 5.59 17.87 -12.50
C GLU A 93 4.13 17.50 -12.76
N PRO A 94 3.69 17.43 -14.04
CA PRO A 94 2.33 17.05 -14.41
C PRO A 94 1.88 15.73 -13.77
N LEU A 95 0.62 15.68 -13.33
CA LEU A 95 0.04 14.51 -12.70
C LEU A 95 -0.55 13.57 -13.76
N HIS A 96 -0.10 12.32 -13.71
CA HIS A 96 -0.75 11.21 -14.40
C HIS A 96 -1.89 10.70 -13.52
N ARG A 97 -3.13 11.11 -13.82
CA ARG A 97 -4.31 10.74 -13.04
C ARG A 97 -5.00 9.53 -13.64
N ILE A 98 -5.40 8.62 -12.76
CA ILE A 98 -6.28 7.50 -13.09
C ILE A 98 -7.71 7.95 -12.78
N ILE A 99 -8.53 8.11 -13.81
CA ILE A 99 -9.92 8.52 -13.72
C ILE A 99 -10.80 7.26 -13.83
N PRO A 100 -11.46 6.81 -12.75
CA PRO A 100 -12.31 5.64 -12.80
C PRO A 100 -13.59 5.93 -13.61
N LYS A 101 -13.99 4.95 -14.42
CA LYS A 101 -15.21 4.98 -15.24
C LYS A 101 -16.31 4.07 -14.71
N ARG A 102 -16.00 3.26 -13.71
CA ARG A 102 -16.94 2.44 -12.96
C ARG A 102 -16.59 2.38 -11.48
N LYS A 103 -17.54 1.93 -10.67
CA LYS A 103 -17.29 1.57 -9.27
C LYS A 103 -16.48 0.26 -9.18
N PRO A 104 -15.66 0.09 -8.13
CA PRO A 104 -15.00 -1.18 -7.88
C PRO A 104 -16.04 -2.24 -7.50
N TYR A 105 -15.76 -3.49 -7.86
CA TYR A 105 -16.55 -4.65 -7.46
C TYR A 105 -16.47 -4.86 -5.95
N PRO A 106 -17.52 -5.43 -5.31
CA PRO A 106 -17.56 -5.65 -3.87
C PRO A 106 -16.72 -6.87 -3.44
N ILE A 107 -15.45 -6.91 -3.84
CA ILE A 107 -14.51 -8.03 -3.57
C ILE A 107 -13.77 -7.86 -2.23
N PHE A 108 -13.77 -6.65 -1.66
CA PHE A 108 -13.15 -6.38 -0.36
C PHE A 108 -14.10 -6.67 0.78
N SER A 109 -13.59 -7.39 1.79
CA SER A 109 -14.20 -7.48 3.11
C SER A 109 -14.36 -6.09 3.73
N LYS A 110 -15.23 -5.99 4.73
CA LYS A 110 -15.45 -4.73 5.47
C LYS A 110 -14.14 -4.20 6.08
N GLN A 111 -13.35 -5.07 6.70
CA GLN A 111 -12.07 -4.71 7.33
C GLN A 111 -11.03 -4.21 6.31
N GLU A 112 -10.86 -4.89 5.17
CA GLU A 112 -9.94 -4.44 4.11
C GLU A 112 -10.36 -3.05 3.59
N ARG A 113 -11.65 -2.85 3.34
CA ARG A 113 -12.19 -1.59 2.82
C ARG A 113 -12.02 -0.43 3.80
N GLU A 114 -12.30 -0.65 5.08
CA GLU A 114 -12.11 0.34 6.14
C GLU A 114 -10.62 0.69 6.31
N LEU A 115 -9.73 -0.30 6.23
CA LEU A 115 -8.29 -0.09 6.25
C LEU A 115 -7.83 0.80 5.10
N VAL A 116 -8.25 0.50 3.86
CA VAL A 116 -7.87 1.30 2.68
C VAL A 116 -8.38 2.73 2.81
N ASN A 117 -9.63 2.92 3.23
CA ASN A 117 -10.19 4.26 3.43
C ASN A 117 -9.42 5.05 4.49
N ARG A 118 -8.98 4.39 5.57
CA ARG A 118 -8.14 5.03 6.60
C ARG A 118 -6.78 5.44 6.04
N ILE A 119 -6.11 4.57 5.27
CA ILE A 119 -4.83 4.88 4.62
C ILE A 119 -4.96 6.08 3.68
N ILE A 120 -6.02 6.14 2.87
CA ILE A 120 -6.30 7.28 1.98
C ILE A 120 -6.48 8.57 2.79
N LYS A 121 -7.24 8.51 3.89
CA LYS A 121 -7.48 9.67 4.77
C LYS A 121 -6.20 10.14 5.45
N GLU A 122 -5.39 9.21 5.95
CA GLU A 122 -4.12 9.48 6.63
C GLU A 122 -3.14 10.23 5.73
N PHE A 123 -3.05 9.84 4.45
CA PHE A 123 -2.14 10.46 3.48
C PHE A 123 -2.82 11.46 2.55
N TRP A 124 -4.02 11.93 2.90
CA TRP A 124 -4.81 12.80 2.01
C TRP A 124 -4.07 14.10 1.67
N ALA A 125 -3.47 14.74 2.67
CA ALA A 125 -2.81 16.04 2.50
C ALA A 125 -1.47 15.96 1.74
N LEU A 126 -0.84 14.78 1.68
CA LEU A 126 0.50 14.61 1.11
C LEU A 126 0.46 14.56 -0.41
N THR A 127 1.50 15.10 -1.04
CA THR A 127 1.79 14.96 -2.47
C THR A 127 2.39 13.57 -2.77
N GLY A 128 2.52 13.25 -4.05
CA GLY A 128 3.23 12.04 -4.48
C GLY A 128 4.67 12.02 -3.95
N SER A 129 5.40 13.14 -4.08
CA SER A 129 6.79 13.26 -3.64
C SER A 129 6.95 13.14 -2.12
N GLU A 130 6.14 13.84 -1.33
CA GLU A 130 6.18 13.73 0.14
C GLU A 130 5.87 12.30 0.61
N LEU A 131 4.91 11.63 -0.03
CA LEU A 131 4.57 10.25 0.30
C LEU A 131 5.66 9.27 -0.17
N SER A 132 6.36 9.56 -1.27
CA SER A 132 7.57 8.84 -1.69
C SER A 132 8.69 8.96 -0.66
N GLU A 133 9.03 10.18 -0.22
CA GLU A 133 10.03 10.41 0.83
C GLU A 133 9.67 9.66 2.12
N LYS A 134 8.38 9.63 2.49
CA LYS A 134 7.91 8.87 3.64
C LYS A 134 8.16 7.37 3.43
N SER A 135 7.82 6.83 2.27
CA SER A 135 8.02 5.41 1.96
C SER A 135 9.48 4.98 1.87
N HIS A 136 10.40 5.89 1.53
CA HIS A 136 11.85 5.63 1.56
C HIS A 136 12.39 5.41 2.98
N LYS A 137 11.67 5.88 4.00
CA LYS A 137 12.03 5.67 5.41
C LYS A 137 11.59 4.30 5.95
N GLU A 138 10.71 3.61 5.23
CA GLU A 138 10.23 2.27 5.61
C GLU A 138 11.35 1.24 5.50
N PHE A 139 11.44 0.33 6.49
CA PHE A 139 12.48 -0.70 6.53
C PHE A 139 12.52 -1.55 5.26
N GLY A 140 11.35 -1.89 4.72
CA GLY A 140 11.26 -2.70 3.50
C GLY A 140 12.00 -2.09 2.32
N TRP A 141 11.84 -0.78 2.12
CA TRP A 141 12.54 -0.08 1.04
C TRP A 141 14.04 0.08 1.36
N ARG A 142 14.39 0.43 2.60
CA ARG A 142 15.80 0.62 3.02
C ARG A 142 16.66 -0.64 3.00
N LEU A 143 16.06 -1.80 3.20
CA LEU A 143 16.75 -3.09 3.26
C LEU A 143 16.87 -3.79 1.90
N THR A 144 16.38 -3.17 0.84
CA THR A 144 16.38 -3.72 -0.52
C THR A 144 17.13 -2.79 -1.47
N LYS A 145 17.61 -3.33 -2.59
CA LYS A 145 18.23 -2.59 -3.68
C LYS A 145 17.24 -2.38 -4.82
N LEU A 146 17.57 -1.46 -5.73
CA LEU A 146 16.78 -1.18 -6.92
C LEU A 146 16.37 -2.47 -7.66
N GLY A 147 15.06 -2.62 -7.87
CA GLY A 147 14.46 -3.77 -8.55
C GLY A 147 14.24 -5.00 -7.68
N GLU A 148 14.77 -5.07 -6.45
CA GLU A 148 14.55 -6.19 -5.53
C GLU A 148 13.14 -6.17 -4.94
N THR A 149 12.67 -7.36 -4.54
CA THR A 149 11.37 -7.55 -3.91
C THR A 149 11.41 -7.11 -2.45
N ILE A 150 10.47 -6.24 -2.08
CA ILE A 150 10.23 -5.83 -0.70
C ILE A 150 9.34 -6.86 -0.03
N HIS A 151 9.90 -7.64 0.88
CA HIS A 151 9.17 -8.71 1.54
C HIS A 151 8.20 -8.18 2.60
N TYR A 152 6.94 -8.62 2.58
CA TYR A 152 5.90 -8.14 3.52
C TYR A 152 6.31 -8.15 5.00
N ARG A 153 7.07 -9.17 5.45
CA ARG A 153 7.55 -9.25 6.85
C ARG A 153 8.39 -8.05 7.30
N THR A 154 8.95 -7.25 6.39
CA THR A 154 9.63 -6.03 6.79
C THR A 154 8.67 -5.02 7.43
N SER A 155 7.35 -5.14 7.24
CA SER A 155 6.34 -4.32 7.92
C SER A 155 6.29 -4.55 9.44
N TRP A 156 6.83 -5.65 9.93
CA TRP A 156 6.90 -5.95 11.37
C TRP A 156 8.14 -5.35 12.03
N LEU A 157 9.11 -4.87 11.25
CA LEU A 157 10.29 -4.21 11.78
C LEU A 157 9.90 -2.82 12.30
N SER A 158 10.38 -2.51 13.49
CA SER A 158 10.18 -1.22 14.15
C SER A 158 11.49 -0.78 14.80
N SER A 159 11.86 0.48 14.63
CA SER A 159 12.90 1.14 15.43
C SER A 159 12.33 1.90 16.61
N SER A 160 11.01 1.95 16.78
CA SER A 160 10.40 2.60 17.93
C SER A 160 10.71 1.79 19.19
N PRO A 161 11.08 2.46 20.30
CA PRO A 161 11.22 1.77 21.58
C PRO A 161 9.89 1.11 21.97
N LEU A 162 9.98 -0.03 22.64
CA LEU A 162 8.79 -0.71 23.17
C LEU A 162 8.12 0.18 24.21
N THR A 163 6.80 0.25 24.18
CA THR A 163 6.03 0.89 25.25
C THR A 163 6.07 0.04 26.52
N GLU A 164 5.82 0.65 27.68
CA GLU A 164 5.74 -0.08 28.95
C GLU A 164 4.70 -1.22 28.89
N GLU A 165 3.58 -0.99 28.21
CA GLU A 165 2.54 -1.99 27.98
C GLU A 165 3.06 -3.18 27.15
N GLN A 166 3.79 -2.91 26.06
CA GLN A 166 4.40 -3.95 25.24
C GLN A 166 5.45 -4.75 26.01
N ILE A 167 6.25 -4.08 26.83
CA ILE A 167 7.24 -4.74 27.70
C ILE A 167 6.53 -5.67 28.68
N ARG A 168 5.48 -5.19 29.36
CA ARG A 168 4.70 -5.99 30.31
C ARG A 168 4.08 -7.22 29.64
N ALA A 169 3.39 -7.03 28.51
CA ALA A 169 2.80 -8.13 27.77
C ALA A 169 3.86 -9.16 27.30
N GLY A 170 5.03 -8.68 26.84
CA GLY A 170 6.14 -9.55 26.45
C GLY A 170 6.69 -10.36 27.62
N GLN A 171 6.82 -9.76 28.80
CA GLN A 171 7.25 -10.43 30.03
C GLN A 171 6.24 -11.50 30.48
N GLU A 172 4.94 -11.23 30.41
CA GLU A 172 3.89 -12.21 30.73
C GLU A 172 3.94 -13.43 29.79
N VAL A 173 4.12 -13.19 28.49
CA VAL A 173 4.29 -14.27 27.50
C VAL A 173 5.55 -15.08 27.80
N ALA A 174 6.68 -14.42 28.08
CA ALA A 174 7.94 -15.08 28.42
C ALA A 174 7.83 -15.91 29.71
N ALA A 175 7.15 -15.41 30.75
CA ALA A 175 6.90 -16.18 31.97
C ALA A 175 6.00 -17.40 31.74
N ARG A 176 4.99 -17.26 30.86
CA ARG A 176 4.01 -18.32 30.60
C ARG A 176 4.55 -19.46 29.71
N TYR A 177 5.42 -19.13 28.76
CA TYR A 177 5.89 -20.08 27.74
C TYR A 177 7.42 -20.26 27.69
N GLY A 178 8.18 -19.45 28.44
CA GLY A 178 9.64 -19.49 28.48
C GLY A 178 10.22 -20.54 29.42
N SER A 179 9.39 -21.34 30.11
CA SER A 179 9.82 -22.51 30.88
C SER A 179 10.15 -23.67 29.95
N GLY A 180 11.21 -23.51 29.17
CA GLY A 180 11.65 -24.44 28.13
C GLY A 180 13.16 -24.38 27.92
N ARG A 181 13.93 -24.33 29.01
CA ARG A 181 15.28 -24.91 29.20
C ARG A 181 15.76 -24.64 30.62
#